data_AF-A0A2X4TG99-F1
#
_entry.id   AF-A0A2X4TG99-F1
#
_cell.length_a   1.000
_cell.length_b   1.000
_cell.length_c   1.000
_cell.angle_alpha   90.00
_cell.angle_beta   90.00
_cell.angle_gamma   90.00
#
_symmetry.space_group_name_H-M   'P 1'
#
loop_
_entity.id
_entity.type
_entity.pdbx_description
1 polymer ?
#
loop_
_entity_poly.entity_id
_entity_poly.type
_entity_poly.pdbx_seq_one_letter_code
_entity_poly.pdbx_strand_id
1 'polypeptide(L)'
;MTRLSEILDQMTAVLNDLKTVMDAEQQQLSVGQINGSQLQRITEEKSSLLATLDYLEQQRRLEQNAQRSANDNIAERWQEITEKTQHLRDLNQHNGWLLKGKSNVINKRWKY
;
A
#
# COMPACT_ATOMS: atom_id res chain seq x y z
N MET A 1 20.64 16.57 7.57
CA MET A 1 19.94 15.38 7.09
C MET A 1 20.18 15.27 5.59
N THR A 2 20.45 14.08 5.07
CA THR A 2 20.59 13.87 3.62
C THR A 2 19.20 13.77 3.00
N ARG A 3 19.02 14.29 1.79
CA ARG A 3 17.75 14.23 1.03
C ARG A 3 17.18 12.82 0.93
N LEU A 4 18.07 11.82 0.85
CA LEU A 4 17.71 10.41 0.85
C LEU A 4 17.07 9.93 2.17
N SER A 5 17.52 10.44 3.33
CA SER A 5 16.89 10.14 4.63
C SER A 5 15.46 10.68 4.70
N GLU A 6 15.24 11.90 4.22
CA GLU A 6 13.91 12.52 4.21
C GLU A 6 12.94 11.75 3.30
N ILE A 7 13.42 11.25 2.15
CA ILE A 7 12.63 10.38 1.27
C ILE A 7 12.24 9.08 1.99
N LEU A 8 13.16 8.44 2.70
CA LEU A 8 12.86 7.20 3.43
C LEU A 8 11.88 7.43 4.58
N ASP A 9 12.01 8.54 5.32
CA ASP A 9 11.09 8.90 6.39
C ASP A 9 9.66 9.14 5.82
N GLN A 10 9.57 9.82 4.67
CA GLN A 10 8.29 10.02 3.96
C GLN A 10 7.70 8.72 3.44
N MET A 11 8.51 7.83 2.85
CA MET A 11 8.05 6.51 2.40
C MET A 11 7.49 5.71 3.58
N THR A 12 8.14 5.76 4.74
CA THR A 12 7.68 5.07 5.95
C THR A 12 6.34 5.59 6.43
N ALA A 13 6.14 6.92 6.44
CA ALA A 13 4.85 7.53 6.77
C ALA A 13 3.74 7.07 5.80
N VAL A 14 3.99 7.17 4.48
CA VAL A 14 3.04 6.74 3.45
C VAL A 14 2.70 5.25 3.57
N LEU A 15 3.67 4.39 3.90
CA LEU A 15 3.43 2.96 4.10
C LEU A 15 2.58 2.68 5.35
N ASN A 16 2.75 3.44 6.42
CA ASN A 16 1.93 3.30 7.63
C ASN A 16 0.48 3.76 7.37
N ASP A 17 0.31 4.84 6.62
CA ASP A 17 -1.02 5.30 6.19
C ASP A 17 -1.68 4.28 5.26
N LEU A 18 -0.91 3.75 4.29
CA LEU A 18 -1.38 2.73 3.36
C LEU A 18 -1.82 1.46 4.10
N LYS A 19 -1.09 1.04 5.15
CA LYS A 19 -1.50 -0.07 6.03
C LYS A 19 -2.86 0.20 6.66
N THR A 20 -3.06 1.38 7.23
CA THR A 20 -4.32 1.76 7.90
C THR A 20 -5.49 1.74 6.92
N VAL A 21 -5.31 2.29 5.71
CA VAL A 21 -6.31 2.30 4.64
C VAL A 21 -6.64 0.88 4.18
N MET A 22 -5.63 0.02 4.06
CA MET A 22 -5.79 -1.38 3.65
C MET A 22 -6.47 -2.25 4.71
N ASP A 23 -6.18 -2.03 5.99
CA ASP A 23 -6.86 -2.70 7.09
C ASP A 23 -8.35 -2.27 7.13
N ALA A 24 -8.63 -0.98 6.90
CA ALA A 24 -10.01 -0.47 6.78
C ALA A 24 -10.74 -1.08 5.56
N GLU A 25 -10.06 -1.22 4.42
CA GLU A 25 -10.57 -1.91 3.23
C GLU A 25 -10.94 -3.36 3.56
N GLN A 26 -10.04 -4.10 4.21
CA GLN A 26 -10.27 -5.49 4.60
C GLN A 26 -11.46 -5.62 5.55
N GLN A 27 -11.58 -4.73 6.53
CA GLN A 27 -12.73 -4.70 7.44
C GLN A 27 -14.04 -4.50 6.67
N GLN A 28 -14.10 -3.48 5.79
CA GLN A 28 -15.28 -3.23 4.93
C GLN A 28 -15.61 -4.42 4.02
N LEU A 29 -14.58 -5.11 3.52
CA LEU A 29 -14.73 -6.31 2.71
C LEU A 29 -15.11 -7.53 3.53
N SER A 30 -14.89 -7.55 4.85
CA SER A 30 -15.24 -8.66 5.72
C SER A 30 -16.67 -8.55 6.26
N VAL A 31 -17.20 -7.34 6.47
CA VAL A 31 -18.60 -7.15 6.90
C VAL A 31 -19.58 -7.64 5.83
N GLY A 32 -20.70 -8.24 6.26
CA GLY A 32 -21.70 -8.83 5.37
C GLY A 32 -22.40 -7.84 4.41
N GLN A 33 -22.34 -6.53 4.70
CA GLN A 33 -22.82 -5.46 3.83
C GLN A 33 -21.66 -4.53 3.47
N ILE A 34 -21.36 -4.42 2.17
CA ILE A 34 -20.33 -3.53 1.65
C ILE A 34 -20.93 -2.14 1.46
N ASN A 35 -20.42 -1.14 2.16
CA ASN A 35 -20.72 0.25 1.86
C ASN A 35 -19.92 0.69 0.63
N GLY A 36 -20.53 0.62 -0.56
CA GLY A 36 -19.86 0.93 -1.82
C GLY A 36 -19.19 2.32 -1.84
N SER A 37 -19.83 3.33 -1.25
CA SER A 37 -19.27 4.69 -1.14
C SER A 37 -18.08 4.78 -0.17
N GLN A 38 -18.08 4.03 0.92
CA GLN A 38 -16.97 3.99 1.87
C GLN A 38 -15.79 3.22 1.27
N LEU A 39 -16.07 2.07 0.62
CA LEU A 39 -15.06 1.29 -0.08
C LEU A 39 -14.44 2.08 -1.24
N GLN A 40 -15.23 2.84 -1.98
CA GLN A 40 -14.73 3.70 -3.05
C GLN A 40 -13.75 4.76 -2.50
N ARG A 41 -14.10 5.48 -1.42
CA ARG A 41 -13.19 6.46 -0.80
C ARG A 41 -11.89 5.82 -0.34
N ILE A 42 -11.96 4.67 0.33
CA ILE A 42 -10.78 3.89 0.77
C ILE A 42 -9.92 3.49 -0.43
N THR A 43 -10.54 3.11 -1.56
CA THR A 43 -9.83 2.72 -2.79
C THR A 43 -9.14 3.92 -3.46
N GLU A 44 -9.80 5.07 -3.48
CA GLU A 44 -9.25 6.32 -4.00
C GLU A 44 -8.06 6.79 -3.15
N GLU A 45 -8.20 6.79 -1.82
CA GLU A 45 -7.15 7.15 -0.87
C GLU A 45 -5.92 6.23 -1.01
N LYS A 46 -6.15 4.91 -1.09
CA LYS A 46 -5.12 3.91 -1.38
C LYS A 46 -4.40 4.20 -2.69
N SER A 47 -5.13 4.54 -3.74
CA SER A 47 -4.55 4.85 -5.06
C SER A 47 -3.69 6.12 -5.01
N SER A 48 -4.11 7.14 -4.27
CA SER A 48 -3.34 8.35 -4.04
C SER A 48 -2.04 8.06 -3.28
N LEU A 49 -2.11 7.30 -2.18
CA LEU A 49 -0.93 6.90 -1.40
C LEU A 49 0.06 6.06 -2.21
N LEU A 50 -0.44 5.15 -3.05
CA LEU A 50 0.41 4.36 -3.96
C LEU A 50 1.12 5.24 -5.00
N ALA A 51 0.43 6.25 -5.56
CA ALA A 51 1.05 7.19 -6.49
C ALA A 51 2.13 8.05 -5.80
N THR A 52 1.90 8.49 -4.56
CA THR A 52 2.90 9.18 -3.75
C THR A 52 4.11 8.29 -3.46
N LEU A 53 3.87 7.02 -3.10
CA LEU A 53 4.95 6.05 -2.86
C LEU A 53 5.81 5.81 -4.11
N ASP A 54 5.18 5.69 -5.29
CA ASP A 54 5.90 5.54 -6.57
C ASP A 54 6.77 6.77 -6.87
N TYR A 55 6.22 7.97 -6.66
CA TYR A 55 6.97 9.22 -6.82
C TYR A 55 8.19 9.30 -5.88
N LEU A 56 8.03 8.92 -4.61
CA LEU A 56 9.12 8.88 -3.63
C LEU A 56 10.20 7.86 -4.02
N GLU A 57 9.81 6.68 -4.52
CA GLU A 57 10.77 5.67 -4.99
C GLU A 57 11.56 6.17 -6.22
N GLN A 58 10.91 6.87 -7.16
CA GLN A 58 11.60 7.48 -8.29
C GLN A 58 12.64 8.51 -7.83
N GLN A 59 12.27 9.38 -6.88
CA GLN A 59 13.23 10.34 -6.29
C GLN A 59 14.38 9.63 -5.60
N ARG A 60 14.10 8.59 -4.81
CA ARG A 60 15.11 7.80 -4.10
C ARG A 60 16.15 7.23 -5.06
N ARG A 61 15.73 6.71 -6.22
CA ARG A 61 16.63 6.18 -7.26
C ARG A 61 17.55 7.24 -7.85
N LEU A 62 17.04 8.45 -8.07
CA LEU A 62 17.84 9.57 -8.57
C LEU A 62 18.91 9.97 -7.55
N GLU A 63 18.54 10.09 -6.27
CA GLU A 63 19.46 10.46 -5.19
C GLU A 63 20.49 9.34 -4.90
N GLN A 64 20.08 8.07 -4.93
CA GLN A 64 20.99 6.94 -4.72
C GLN A 64 22.04 6.82 -5.83
N ASN A 65 21.67 7.10 -7.09
CA ASN A 65 22.62 7.11 -8.20
C ASN A 65 23.66 8.25 -8.07
N ALA A 66 23.30 9.36 -7.42
CA ALA A 66 24.20 10.49 -7.17
C ALA A 66 25.18 10.26 -6.01
N GLN A 67 24.82 9.42 -5.02
CA GLN A 67 25.55 9.25 -3.75
C GLN A 67 26.15 7.85 -3.53
N ARG A 68 26.63 7.17 -4.60
CA ARG A 68 27.09 5.76 -4.64
C ARG A 68 28.07 5.24 -3.54
N SER A 69 28.52 6.03 -2.57
CA SER A 69 29.73 5.72 -1.80
C SER A 69 29.59 5.59 -0.27
N ALA A 70 28.45 5.83 0.37
CA ALA A 70 28.41 5.76 1.84
C ALA A 70 27.00 5.59 2.39
N ASN A 71 26.46 4.37 2.53
CA ASN A 71 25.06 4.23 2.94
C ASN A 71 24.67 2.86 3.57
N ASP A 72 25.47 2.34 4.50
CA ASP A 72 25.10 1.12 5.26
C ASP A 72 23.83 1.33 6.12
N ASN A 73 23.64 2.50 6.72
CA ASN A 73 22.43 2.84 7.52
C ASN A 73 21.16 2.95 6.64
N ILE A 74 21.32 3.25 5.36
CA ILE A 74 20.19 3.36 4.41
C ILE A 74 19.73 1.98 3.94
N ALA A 75 20.62 1.00 3.92
CA ALA A 75 20.27 -0.36 3.53
C ALA A 75 19.27 -1.00 4.50
N GLU A 76 19.45 -0.81 5.81
CA GLU A 76 18.55 -1.36 6.84
C GLU A 76 17.15 -0.75 6.76
N ARG A 77 17.05 0.59 6.72
CA ARG A 77 15.78 1.30 6.53
C ARG A 77 15.09 0.93 5.22
N TRP A 78 15.87 0.72 4.16
CA TRP A 78 15.36 0.28 2.87
C TRP A 78 14.79 -1.14 2.95
N GLN A 79 15.46 -2.04 3.66
CA GLN A 79 14.97 -3.38 3.88
C GLN A 79 13.61 -3.37 4.59
N GLU A 80 13.46 -2.61 5.67
CA GLU A 80 12.18 -2.45 6.37
C GLU A 80 11.06 -1.93 5.46
N ILE A 81 11.36 -0.94 4.62
CA ILE A 81 10.44 -0.39 3.62
C ILE A 81 10.01 -1.47 2.61
N THR A 82 10.95 -2.28 2.11
CA THR A 82 10.64 -3.34 1.16
C THR A 82 9.80 -4.46 1.78
N GLU A 83 10.09 -4.84 3.02
CA GLU A 83 9.31 -5.83 3.78
C GLU A 83 7.88 -5.34 4.02
N LYS A 84 7.71 -4.09 4.47
CA LYS A 84 6.39 -3.46 4.62
C LYS A 84 5.63 -3.41 3.30
N THR A 85 6.30 -3.03 2.22
CA THR A 85 5.68 -2.96 0.88
C THR A 85 5.24 -4.34 0.39
N GLN A 86 6.03 -5.38 0.65
CA GLN A 86 5.68 -6.76 0.32
C GLN A 86 4.45 -7.22 1.10
N HIS A 87 4.43 -6.98 2.42
CA HIS A 87 3.28 -7.31 3.25
C HIS A 87 2.00 -6.59 2.79
N LEU A 88 2.10 -5.32 2.40
CA LEU A 88 0.97 -4.57 1.83
C LEU A 88 0.53 -5.13 0.47
N ARG A 89 1.46 -5.64 -0.35
CA ARG A 89 1.09 -6.30 -1.61
C ARG A 89 0.28 -7.57 -1.36
N ASP A 90 0.67 -8.36 -0.37
CA ASP A 90 -0.01 -9.60 -0.01
C ASP A 90 -1.42 -9.34 0.56
N LEU A 91 -1.56 -8.32 1.43
CA LEU A 91 -2.84 -7.82 1.90
C LEU A 91 -3.75 -7.36 0.74
N ASN A 92 -3.17 -6.66 -0.25
CA ASN A 92 -3.93 -6.13 -1.38
C ASN A 92 -4.46 -7.26 -2.26
N GLN A 93 -3.60 -8.26 -2.52
CA GLN A 93 -4.01 -9.46 -3.21
C GLN A 93 -5.15 -10.14 -2.45
N HIS A 94 -5.02 -10.33 -1.14
CA HIS A 94 -6.05 -10.94 -0.30
C HIS A 94 -7.39 -10.20 -0.38
N ASN A 95 -7.39 -8.86 -0.30
CA ASN A 95 -8.59 -8.03 -0.49
C ASN A 95 -9.23 -8.26 -1.87
N GLY A 96 -8.42 -8.40 -2.92
CA GLY A 96 -8.88 -8.79 -4.26
C GLY A 96 -9.52 -10.18 -4.33
N TRP A 97 -9.00 -11.16 -3.57
CA TRP A 97 -9.60 -12.50 -3.46
C TRP A 97 -10.97 -12.44 -2.76
N LEU A 98 -11.09 -11.69 -1.66
CA LEU A 98 -12.36 -11.50 -0.94
C LEU A 98 -13.42 -10.85 -1.81
N LEU A 99 -13.05 -9.82 -2.59
CA LEU A 99 -13.94 -9.17 -3.55
C LEU A 99 -14.45 -10.13 -4.62
N LYS A 100 -13.56 -10.93 -5.23
CA LYS A 100 -13.94 -11.95 -6.22
C LYS A 100 -14.85 -13.03 -5.62
N GLY A 101 -14.55 -13.48 -4.40
CA GLY A 101 -15.38 -14.42 -3.65
C GLY A 101 -16.79 -13.89 -3.43
N LYS A 102 -16.94 -12.63 -3.00
CA LYS A 102 -18.24 -11.99 -2.81
C LYS A 102 -19.00 -11.76 -4.11
N SER A 103 -18.32 -11.37 -5.19
CA SER A 103 -18.96 -11.25 -6.51
C SER A 103 -19.50 -12.60 -7.01
N ASN A 104 -18.82 -13.70 -6.70
CA ASN A 104 -19.28 -15.06 -7.02
C ASN A 104 -20.46 -15.49 -6.14
N VAL A 105 -20.46 -15.14 -4.86
CA VAL A 105 -21.59 -15.40 -3.94
C VAL A 105 -22.84 -14.62 -4.34
N ILE A 106 -22.69 -13.34 -4.72
CA ILE A 106 -23.80 -12.53 -5.23
C ILE A 106 -24.33 -13.16 -6.53
N ASN A 107 -23.46 -13.51 -7.49
CA ASN A 107 -23.88 -14.13 -8.75
C ASN A 107 -24.58 -15.50 -8.57
N LYS A 108 -24.18 -16.29 -7.56
CA LYS A 108 -24.90 -17.52 -7.19
C LYS A 108 -26.25 -17.24 -6.53
N ARG A 109 -26.39 -16.16 -5.76
CA ARG A 109 -27.65 -15.80 -5.08
C ARG A 109 -28.73 -15.25 -6.03
N TRP A 110 -28.37 -14.88 -7.25
CA TRP A 110 -29.31 -14.51 -8.32
C TRP A 110 -29.68 -15.68 -9.25
N LYS A 111 -29.16 -16.88 -9.01
CA LYS A 111 -29.38 -18.07 -9.87
C LYS A 111 -30.25 -19.16 -9.23
N TYR A 112 -30.82 -18.91 -8.06
CA TYR A 112 -31.77 -19.80 -7.39
C TYR A 112 -32.99 -19.01 -6.93
#